data_AF-A0A4P6KWU6-F1
#
_entry.id   AF-A0A4P6KWU6-F1
#
_cell.length_a   1.000
_cell.length_b   1.000
_cell.length_c   1.000
_cell.angle_alpha   90.00
_cell.angle_beta   90.00
_cell.angle_gamma   90.00
#
_symmetry.space_group_name_H-M   'P 1'
#
loop_
_entity.id
_entity.type
_entity.pdbx_description
1 polymer ?
#
loop_
_entity_poly.entity_id
_entity_poly.type
_entity_poly.pdbx_seq_one_letter_code
_entity_poly.pdbx_strand_id
1 'polypeptide(L)'
;MATEQQHDAAAPGPANLSPQGKARRRFARAGVAASGVLLTLHSQPGMAVEVCTTPSGYLSGGLQSFRGPPPTCAGRSPGYWKNHSWPRGCDKNQLYTRIFSSSGPQAKTYGTVSQAAILDPQKWDKHGIGRHLMACYLNVQAGLSTFQTVPMLQRIWLEYQAKGYYTPTAGVRWDGAKIVEYLQGTMY
;
A
#
# COMPACT_ATOMS: atom_id res chain seq x y z
N MET A 1 65.39 48.07 -4.23
CA MET A 1 64.97 46.68 -4.48
C MET A 1 63.49 46.58 -4.12
N ALA A 2 62.70 46.02 -5.04
CA ALA A 2 61.40 45.34 -4.92
C ALA A 2 60.24 45.89 -4.04
N THR A 3 59.08 45.91 -4.69
CA THR A 3 57.67 46.15 -4.32
C THR A 3 56.98 44.99 -3.59
N GLU A 4 55.89 45.28 -2.83
CA GLU A 4 54.59 44.54 -2.70
C GLU A 4 53.70 45.33 -1.70
N GLN A 5 52.62 46.06 -2.04
CA GLN A 5 51.25 45.73 -2.52
C GLN A 5 50.48 44.70 -1.67
N GLN A 6 49.52 45.18 -0.85
CA GLN A 6 48.04 45.02 -0.97
C GLN A 6 47.50 43.73 -0.28
N HIS A 7 46.39 43.67 0.47
CA HIS A 7 45.03 44.14 0.20
C HIS A 7 44.14 43.93 1.46
N ASP A 8 43.25 44.88 1.76
CA ASP A 8 41.95 44.59 2.38
C ASP A 8 41.12 43.68 1.47
N ALA A 9 40.39 42.70 1.99
CA ALA A 9 39.37 41.99 1.23
C ALA A 9 38.16 41.58 2.08
N ALA A 10 37.02 42.05 1.63
CA ALA A 10 35.69 41.95 2.21
C ALA A 10 35.07 40.55 2.14
N ALA A 11 34.07 40.35 2.99
CA ALA A 11 33.18 39.19 3.03
C ALA A 11 32.59 38.84 1.64
N PRO A 12 32.36 37.55 1.34
CA PRO A 12 31.87 37.13 0.04
C PRO A 12 30.45 37.64 -0.21
N GLY A 13 30.30 38.39 -1.30
CA GLY A 13 29.01 38.93 -1.76
C GLY A 13 28.01 37.85 -2.20
N PRO A 14 26.71 38.20 -2.28
CA PRO A 14 25.65 37.26 -2.60
C PRO A 14 25.70 36.81 -4.06
N ALA A 15 25.76 35.48 -4.26
CA ALA A 15 25.65 34.86 -5.57
C ALA A 15 24.34 35.27 -6.28
N ASN A 16 24.46 35.81 -7.49
CA ASN A 16 23.32 36.11 -8.36
C ASN A 16 22.70 34.80 -8.88
N LEU A 17 21.49 34.50 -8.43
CA LEU A 17 20.71 33.32 -8.85
C LEU A 17 19.98 33.61 -10.17
N SER A 18 19.94 32.60 -11.04
CA SER A 18 19.22 32.62 -12.33
C SER A 18 17.71 32.86 -12.15
N PRO A 19 16.98 33.32 -13.19
CA PRO A 19 15.56 33.67 -13.10
C PRO A 19 14.66 32.55 -12.56
N GLN A 20 15.00 31.28 -12.82
CA GLN A 20 14.27 30.11 -12.31
C GLN A 20 14.46 29.88 -10.80
N GLY A 21 15.58 30.35 -10.22
CA GLY A 21 15.81 30.31 -8.77
C GLY A 21 15.01 31.36 -7.98
N LYS A 22 14.62 32.46 -8.63
CA LYS A 22 13.83 33.55 -8.02
C LYS A 22 12.36 33.14 -7.76
N ALA A 23 11.80 32.22 -8.54
CA ALA A 23 10.43 31.72 -8.32
C ALA A 23 10.33 30.80 -7.10
N ARG A 24 11.34 29.95 -6.86
CA ARG A 24 11.38 29.01 -5.72
C ARG A 24 11.64 29.70 -4.38
N ARG A 25 12.27 30.88 -4.38
CA ARG A 25 12.59 31.65 -3.16
C ARG A 25 11.53 32.67 -2.73
N ARG A 26 10.35 32.69 -3.36
CA ARG A 26 9.23 33.56 -2.95
C ARG A 26 8.38 32.98 -1.83
N PHE A 27 8.40 31.67 -1.62
CA PHE A 27 7.74 31.05 -0.47
C PHE A 27 8.55 31.09 0.84
N ALA A 28 9.79 31.60 0.81
CA ALA A 28 10.70 31.52 1.96
C ALA A 28 11.09 32.89 2.56
N ARG A 29 10.51 34.02 2.13
CA ARG A 29 11.00 35.35 2.58
C ARG A 29 9.98 36.40 2.99
N ALA A 30 8.69 36.09 3.09
CA ALA A 30 7.73 37.00 3.71
C ALA A 30 6.87 36.23 4.70
N GLY A 31 7.17 36.37 5.99
CA GLY A 31 6.37 35.79 7.07
C GLY A 31 7.16 35.09 8.17
N VAL A 32 8.22 35.73 8.69
CA VAL A 32 8.72 35.38 10.03
C VAL A 32 7.76 36.01 11.03
N ALA A 33 6.65 35.32 11.29
CA ALA A 33 5.77 35.54 12.42
C ALA A 33 5.17 34.18 12.79
N ALA A 34 5.80 33.50 13.76
CA ALA A 34 5.28 32.39 14.54
C ALA A 34 4.41 31.35 13.79
N SER A 35 5.04 30.42 13.09
CA SER A 35 4.38 29.16 12.74
C SER A 35 5.41 28.05 12.81
N GLY A 36 5.76 27.65 14.03
CA GLY A 36 6.38 26.35 14.24
C GLY A 36 5.39 25.31 13.73
N VAL A 37 5.64 24.73 12.55
CA VAL A 37 4.88 23.56 12.12
C VAL A 37 5.28 22.45 13.08
N LEU A 38 4.50 22.29 14.15
CA LEU A 38 4.56 21.15 15.04
C LEU A 38 4.16 19.93 14.20
N LEU A 39 5.15 19.30 13.56
CA LEU A 39 5.01 18.01 12.92
C LEU A 39 4.93 16.96 14.04
N THR A 40 3.74 16.80 14.63
CA THR A 40 3.46 15.70 15.53
C THR A 40 3.37 14.41 14.70
N LEU A 41 4.51 13.74 14.53
CA LEU A 41 4.55 12.40 13.97
C LEU A 41 3.97 11.44 15.01
N HIS A 42 2.67 11.16 14.91
CA HIS A 42 2.04 10.16 15.76
C HIS A 42 2.46 8.78 15.25
N SER A 43 3.55 8.23 15.79
CA SER A 43 3.86 6.81 15.67
C SER A 43 2.92 6.06 16.60
N GLN A 44 2.03 5.21 16.07
CA GLN A 44 1.36 4.16 16.83
C GLN A 44 2.22 2.90 16.75
N PRO A 45 3.06 2.59 17.76
CA PRO A 45 3.62 1.26 17.87
C PRO A 45 2.63 0.42 18.67
N GLY A 46 2.00 -0.53 18.01
CA GLY A 46 1.13 -1.49 18.65
C GLY A 46 0.03 -1.91 17.71
N MET A 47 0.16 -3.10 17.13
CA MET A 47 -0.87 -4.14 16.99
C MET A 47 -0.38 -5.22 16.01
N ALA A 48 -0.90 -6.43 16.15
CA ALA A 48 -0.44 -7.72 15.59
C ALA A 48 -0.51 -7.89 14.05
N VAL A 49 -0.48 -6.80 13.28
CA VAL A 49 -0.48 -6.78 11.82
C VAL A 49 0.53 -5.72 11.38
N GLU A 50 1.58 -6.10 10.65
CA GLU A 50 2.65 -5.19 10.25
C GLU A 50 2.19 -4.11 9.26
N VAL A 51 1.11 -4.37 8.51
CA VAL A 51 0.57 -3.50 7.46
C VAL A 51 -0.90 -3.18 7.72
N CYS A 52 -1.12 -2.02 8.32
CA CYS A 52 -2.44 -1.41 8.57
C CYS A 52 -2.84 -0.40 7.49
N THR A 53 -2.46 -0.65 6.24
CA THR A 53 -2.57 0.38 5.21
C THR A 53 -2.97 -0.09 3.84
N THR A 54 -3.60 0.81 3.06
CA THR A 54 -3.87 0.60 1.64
C THR A 54 -2.56 0.46 0.87
N PRO A 55 -2.57 -0.10 -0.36
CA PRO A 55 -1.35 -0.32 -1.13
C PRO A 55 -0.53 0.96 -1.38
N SER A 56 -1.20 2.08 -1.66
CA SER A 56 -0.55 3.38 -1.85
C SER A 56 0.01 3.95 -0.53
N GLY A 57 -0.69 3.76 0.59
CA GLY A 57 -0.17 4.15 1.91
C GLY A 57 1.01 3.27 2.36
N TYR A 58 1.05 2.00 1.95
CA TYR A 58 2.21 1.11 2.18
C TYR A 58 3.47 1.64 1.48
N LEU A 59 3.35 2.10 0.23
CA LEU A 59 4.46 2.77 -0.47
C LEU A 59 4.88 4.09 0.19
N SER A 60 3.95 4.76 0.87
CA SER A 60 4.18 6.05 1.52
C SER A 60 4.68 5.89 2.97
N GLY A 61 5.17 4.71 3.36
CA GLY A 61 5.67 4.45 4.71
C GLY A 61 4.58 4.39 5.78
N GLY A 62 3.36 3.98 5.42
CA GLY A 62 2.23 3.92 6.33
C GLY A 62 1.54 5.27 6.56
N LEU A 63 1.87 6.29 5.76
CA LEU A 63 1.14 7.56 5.78
C LEU A 63 -0.30 7.34 5.33
N GLN A 64 -1.22 7.63 6.24
CA GLN A 64 -2.64 7.39 6.06
C GLN A 64 -3.42 8.70 6.21
N SER A 65 -4.21 9.03 5.19
CA SER A 65 -5.12 10.18 5.24
C SER A 65 -6.53 9.72 5.64
N PHE A 66 -6.66 9.04 6.78
CA PHE A 66 -7.98 8.67 7.28
C PHE A 66 -8.70 9.91 7.81
N ARG A 67 -9.82 10.26 7.17
CA ARG A 67 -10.83 11.15 7.76
C ARG A 67 -11.94 10.26 8.32
N GLY A 68 -11.84 9.86 9.58
CA GLY A 68 -12.82 8.98 10.22
C GLY A 68 -12.25 8.17 11.39
N PRO A 69 -12.99 7.16 11.88
CA PRO A 69 -12.54 6.25 12.93
C PRO A 69 -11.23 5.55 12.56
N PRO A 70 -10.37 5.20 13.54
CA PRO A 70 -9.12 4.50 13.28
C PRO A 70 -9.38 3.17 12.57
N PRO A 71 -8.53 2.78 11.60
CA PRO A 71 -8.68 1.52 10.89
C PRO A 71 -8.53 0.34 11.86
N THR A 72 -9.35 -0.69 11.67
CA THR A 72 -9.21 -1.96 12.37
C THR A 72 -8.20 -2.82 11.62
N CYS A 73 -7.22 -3.35 12.36
CA CYS A 73 -6.17 -4.22 11.85
C CYS A 73 -6.10 -5.52 12.63
N ALA A 74 -7.07 -6.40 12.40
CA ALA A 74 -7.18 -7.69 13.04
C ALA A 74 -7.27 -8.81 11.99
N GLY A 75 -6.61 -8.61 10.84
CA GLY A 75 -6.67 -9.53 9.69
C GLY A 75 -6.18 -10.92 10.06
N ARG A 76 -6.89 -11.94 9.59
CA ARG A 76 -6.57 -13.35 9.81
C ARG A 76 -6.01 -14.00 8.56
N SER A 77 -5.05 -14.90 8.76
CA SER A 77 -4.41 -15.66 7.70
C SER A 77 -5.37 -16.61 6.96
N PRO A 78 -5.01 -17.08 5.74
CA PRO A 78 -5.82 -18.08 5.02
C PRO A 78 -5.98 -19.38 5.82
N GLY A 79 -4.95 -19.78 6.57
CA GLY A 79 -4.96 -20.95 7.43
C GLY A 79 -5.98 -20.85 8.57
N TYR A 80 -6.18 -19.65 9.13
CA TYR A 80 -7.25 -19.41 10.11
C TYR A 80 -8.62 -19.65 9.48
N TRP A 81 -8.91 -19.01 8.34
CA TRP A 81 -10.20 -19.10 7.66
C TRP A 81 -10.54 -20.49 7.11
N LYS A 82 -9.52 -21.31 6.84
CA LYS A 82 -9.72 -22.72 6.49
C LYS A 82 -10.40 -23.49 7.63
N ASN A 83 -9.97 -23.25 8.86
CA ASN A 83 -10.37 -24.02 10.04
C ASN A 83 -11.51 -23.35 10.84
N HIS A 84 -11.94 -22.15 10.47
CA HIS A 84 -12.97 -21.38 11.18
C HIS A 84 -14.26 -21.17 10.37
N SER A 85 -15.33 -20.79 11.07
CA SER A 85 -16.59 -20.36 10.47
C SER A 85 -16.42 -19.04 9.72
N TRP A 86 -17.00 -18.94 8.53
CA TRP A 86 -16.93 -17.72 7.73
C TRP A 86 -18.00 -16.71 8.17
N PRO A 87 -17.78 -15.41 7.91
CA PRO A 87 -18.80 -14.38 8.13
C PRO A 87 -20.09 -14.66 7.37
N ARG A 88 -21.23 -14.19 7.89
CA ARG A 88 -22.54 -14.33 7.25
C ARG A 88 -22.51 -13.73 5.84
N GLY A 89 -23.10 -14.45 4.87
CA GLY A 89 -23.14 -14.03 3.47
C GLY A 89 -21.95 -14.50 2.62
N CYS A 90 -20.93 -15.13 3.22
CA CYS A 90 -19.86 -15.79 2.49
C CYS A 90 -20.16 -17.30 2.34
N ASP A 91 -20.10 -17.83 1.13
CA ASP A 91 -20.40 -19.24 0.84
C ASP A 91 -19.14 -19.96 0.35
N LYS A 92 -18.72 -20.97 1.13
CA LYS A 92 -17.53 -21.80 0.92
C LYS A 92 -17.54 -22.55 -0.41
N ASN A 93 -18.73 -22.91 -0.90
CA ASN A 93 -18.92 -23.76 -2.07
C ASN A 93 -19.03 -22.96 -3.37
N GLN A 94 -19.21 -21.64 -3.29
CA GLN A 94 -19.23 -20.80 -4.48
C GLN A 94 -17.87 -20.80 -5.16
N LEU A 95 -17.89 -20.58 -6.47
CA LEU A 95 -16.67 -20.42 -7.24
C LEU A 95 -15.96 -19.12 -6.84
N TYR A 96 -14.63 -19.15 -6.92
CA TYR A 96 -13.77 -17.99 -6.70
C TYR A 96 -14.12 -16.83 -7.64
N THR A 97 -14.50 -17.15 -8.89
CA THR A 97 -14.93 -16.19 -9.93
C THR A 97 -16.08 -15.28 -9.51
N ARG A 98 -16.94 -15.72 -8.58
CA ARG A 98 -18.07 -14.93 -8.10
C ARG A 98 -17.61 -13.63 -7.41
N ILE A 99 -16.46 -13.66 -6.74
CA ILE A 99 -15.88 -12.50 -6.07
C ILE A 99 -14.77 -11.90 -6.94
N PHE A 100 -13.90 -12.75 -7.47
CA PHE A 100 -12.71 -12.37 -8.22
C PHE A 100 -12.82 -12.90 -9.64
N SER A 101 -13.37 -12.06 -10.54
CA SER A 101 -13.57 -12.41 -11.96
C SER A 101 -12.28 -13.00 -12.54
N SER A 102 -12.32 -14.28 -12.92
CA SER A 102 -11.18 -15.00 -13.49
C SER A 102 -11.47 -15.23 -14.97
N SER A 103 -10.75 -14.55 -15.86
CA SER A 103 -10.91 -14.67 -17.32
C SER A 103 -9.63 -15.17 -17.99
N GLY A 104 -9.73 -15.56 -19.26
CA GLY A 104 -8.57 -15.99 -20.04
C GLY A 104 -7.87 -17.23 -19.43
N PRO A 105 -6.53 -17.24 -19.33
CA PRO A 105 -5.77 -18.36 -18.76
C PRO A 105 -6.19 -18.75 -17.34
N GLN A 106 -6.65 -17.79 -16.54
CA GLN A 106 -7.02 -17.97 -15.13
C GLN A 106 -8.43 -18.56 -14.96
N ALA A 107 -9.27 -18.57 -16.00
CA ALA A 107 -10.61 -19.15 -15.94
C ALA A 107 -10.59 -20.66 -15.66
N LYS A 108 -9.61 -21.39 -16.22
CA LYS A 108 -9.46 -22.84 -16.03
C LYS A 108 -8.81 -23.22 -14.70
N THR A 109 -8.04 -22.32 -14.11
CA THR A 109 -7.35 -22.54 -12.83
C THR A 109 -8.15 -21.96 -11.67
N TYR A 110 -8.12 -20.63 -11.47
CA TYR A 110 -8.86 -19.96 -10.40
C TYR A 110 -10.37 -20.08 -10.58
N GLY A 111 -10.86 -20.06 -11.82
CA GLY A 111 -12.30 -20.00 -12.08
C GLY A 111 -13.09 -21.29 -11.87
N THR A 112 -12.41 -22.42 -11.72
CA THR A 112 -13.02 -23.73 -11.45
C THR A 112 -12.96 -24.11 -9.96
N VAL A 113 -12.24 -23.33 -9.15
CA VAL A 113 -11.95 -23.63 -7.76
C VAL A 113 -12.97 -22.93 -6.86
N SER A 114 -13.43 -23.64 -5.83
CA SER A 114 -14.32 -23.05 -4.83
C SER A 114 -13.56 -22.08 -3.91
N GLN A 115 -14.30 -21.16 -3.30
CA GLN A 115 -13.74 -20.20 -2.36
C GLN A 115 -13.06 -20.87 -1.16
N ALA A 116 -13.52 -22.05 -0.73
CA ALA A 116 -12.83 -22.80 0.32
C ALA A 116 -11.57 -23.50 -0.19
N ALA A 117 -11.62 -24.11 -1.38
CA ALA A 117 -10.48 -24.83 -1.95
C ALA A 117 -9.32 -23.89 -2.31
N ILE A 118 -9.58 -22.64 -2.67
CA ILE A 118 -8.51 -21.67 -2.97
C ILE A 118 -7.69 -21.27 -1.73
N LEU A 119 -8.21 -21.48 -0.51
CA LEU A 119 -7.44 -21.23 0.72
C LEU A 119 -6.27 -22.22 0.89
N ASP A 120 -6.39 -23.40 0.28
CA ASP A 120 -5.30 -24.37 0.24
C ASP A 120 -4.24 -24.00 -0.80
N PRO A 121 -2.94 -24.27 -0.55
CA PRO A 121 -1.88 -24.01 -1.50
C PRO A 121 -2.13 -24.74 -2.83
N GLN A 122 -2.27 -23.98 -3.91
CA GLN A 122 -2.47 -24.52 -5.25
C GLN A 122 -1.14 -24.58 -5.99
N LYS A 123 -0.83 -25.71 -6.64
CA LYS A 123 0.46 -25.91 -7.35
C LYS A 123 0.69 -24.88 -8.47
N TRP A 124 -0.39 -24.40 -9.09
CA TRP A 124 -0.36 -23.42 -10.18
C TRP A 124 -0.37 -21.96 -9.68
N ASP A 125 -0.65 -21.71 -8.39
CA ASP A 125 -0.56 -20.39 -7.77
C ASP A 125 0.78 -20.27 -7.02
N LYS A 126 1.85 -20.04 -7.77
CA LYS A 126 3.24 -20.01 -7.27
C LYS A 126 3.44 -19.12 -6.04
N HIS A 127 2.74 -17.99 -5.98
CA HIS A 127 2.86 -17.02 -4.89
C HIS A 127 1.75 -17.19 -3.83
N GLY A 128 0.68 -17.92 -4.14
CA GLY A 128 -0.48 -18.04 -3.27
C GLY A 128 -1.31 -16.77 -3.24
N ILE A 129 -1.43 -16.03 -4.35
CA ILE A 129 -2.20 -14.79 -4.40
C ILE A 129 -3.67 -15.04 -4.11
N GLY A 130 -4.23 -16.13 -4.64
CA GLY A 130 -5.65 -16.45 -4.49
C GLY A 130 -6.06 -16.65 -3.03
N ARG A 131 -5.27 -17.43 -2.28
CA ARG A 131 -5.53 -17.69 -0.86
C ARG A 131 -5.46 -16.41 -0.01
N HIS A 132 -4.50 -15.52 -0.28
CA HIS A 132 -4.33 -14.30 0.49
C HIS A 132 -5.39 -13.25 0.14
N LEU A 133 -5.77 -13.14 -1.15
CA LEU A 133 -6.90 -12.28 -1.55
C LEU A 133 -8.22 -12.75 -0.94
N MET A 134 -8.46 -14.07 -0.92
CA MET A 134 -9.65 -14.64 -0.29
C MET A 134 -9.66 -14.39 1.23
N ALA A 135 -8.53 -14.56 1.90
CA ALA A 135 -8.40 -14.24 3.32
C ALA A 135 -8.67 -12.74 3.61
N CYS A 136 -8.09 -11.83 2.81
CA CYS A 136 -8.36 -10.39 2.91
C CYS A 136 -9.84 -10.07 2.68
N TYR A 137 -10.49 -10.71 1.70
CA TYR A 137 -11.93 -10.55 1.48
C TYR A 137 -12.74 -10.96 2.71
N LEU A 138 -12.44 -12.12 3.31
CA LEU A 138 -13.09 -12.59 4.53
C LEU A 138 -12.82 -11.65 5.72
N ASN A 139 -11.61 -11.09 5.82
CA ASN A 139 -11.25 -10.11 6.84
C ASN A 139 -12.08 -8.82 6.71
N VAL A 140 -12.30 -8.33 5.48
CA VAL A 140 -13.17 -7.18 5.22
C VAL A 140 -14.62 -7.49 5.59
N GLN A 141 -15.13 -8.65 5.20
CA GLN A 141 -16.50 -9.08 5.53
C GLN A 141 -16.72 -9.31 7.03
N ALA A 142 -15.68 -9.75 7.75
CA ALA A 142 -15.70 -9.91 9.19
C ALA A 142 -15.55 -8.59 9.96
N GLY A 143 -15.29 -7.46 9.28
CA GLY A 143 -14.98 -6.18 9.92
C GLY A 143 -13.61 -6.13 10.61
N LEU A 144 -12.74 -7.10 10.32
CA LEU A 144 -11.39 -7.19 10.89
C LEU A 144 -10.36 -6.33 10.14
N SER A 145 -10.69 -5.93 8.91
CA SER A 145 -9.92 -4.99 8.10
C SER A 145 -10.86 -3.93 7.53
N THR A 146 -10.75 -2.70 8.02
CA THR A 146 -11.59 -1.58 7.55
C THR A 146 -10.86 -0.63 6.60
N PHE A 147 -9.54 -0.77 6.46
CA PHE A 147 -8.75 0.01 5.51
C PHE A 147 -8.78 -0.57 4.10
N GLN A 148 -9.09 -1.86 3.96
CA GLN A 148 -9.27 -2.52 2.66
C GLN A 148 -10.75 -2.56 2.30
N THR A 149 -11.06 -2.45 1.02
CA THR A 149 -12.43 -2.60 0.50
C THR A 149 -12.48 -3.71 -0.53
N VAL A 150 -13.66 -4.34 -0.67
CA VAL A 150 -13.86 -5.39 -1.69
C VAL A 150 -13.52 -4.90 -3.10
N PRO A 151 -13.94 -3.68 -3.54
CA PRO A 151 -13.54 -3.17 -4.86
C PRO A 151 -12.03 -3.00 -5.00
N MET A 152 -11.30 -2.65 -3.94
CA MET A 152 -9.85 -2.53 -3.99
C MET A 152 -9.19 -3.90 -4.24
N LEU A 153 -9.62 -4.94 -3.53
CA LEU A 153 -9.11 -6.30 -3.71
C LEU A 153 -9.42 -6.83 -5.13
N GLN A 154 -10.62 -6.56 -5.64
CA GLN A 154 -11.01 -6.92 -7.00
C GLN A 154 -10.14 -6.20 -8.05
N ARG A 155 -9.79 -4.93 -7.84
CA ARG A 155 -8.89 -4.20 -8.75
C ARG A 155 -7.48 -4.77 -8.76
N ILE A 156 -6.94 -5.13 -7.59
CA ILE A 156 -5.63 -5.81 -7.49
C ILE A 156 -5.64 -7.08 -8.34
N TRP A 157 -6.68 -7.91 -8.18
CA TRP A 157 -6.85 -9.14 -8.94
C TRP A 157 -6.98 -8.91 -10.45
N LEU A 158 -7.84 -7.97 -10.87
CA LEU A 158 -8.10 -7.68 -12.28
C LEU A 158 -6.84 -7.20 -13.01
N GLU A 159 -6.05 -6.32 -12.39
CA GLU A 159 -4.78 -5.87 -12.98
C GLU A 159 -3.77 -7.01 -13.04
N TYR A 160 -3.64 -7.79 -11.96
CA TYR A 160 -2.71 -8.92 -11.91
C TYR A 160 -3.06 -9.98 -12.95
N GLN A 161 -4.32 -10.36 -13.12
CA GLN A 161 -4.69 -11.37 -14.11
C GLN A 161 -4.44 -10.91 -15.55
N ALA A 162 -4.64 -9.61 -15.83
CA ALA A 162 -4.53 -9.05 -17.16
C ALA A 162 -3.08 -8.78 -17.58
N LYS A 163 -2.24 -8.34 -16.64
CA LYS A 163 -0.88 -7.84 -16.93
C LYS A 163 0.23 -8.64 -16.24
N GLY A 164 -0.09 -9.43 -15.22
CA GLY A 164 0.87 -10.12 -14.35
C GLY A 164 1.43 -9.26 -13.20
N TYR A 165 0.96 -8.01 -13.06
CA TYR A 165 1.39 -7.10 -12.00
C TYR A 165 0.28 -6.12 -11.62
N TYR A 166 0.38 -5.54 -10.43
CA TYR A 166 -0.51 -4.49 -9.92
C TYR A 166 0.23 -3.15 -9.82
N THR A 167 -0.46 -2.05 -10.12
CA THR A 167 0.12 -0.69 -10.05
C THR A 167 -0.57 0.12 -8.93
N PRO A 168 -0.09 0.04 -7.68
CA PRO A 168 -0.68 0.79 -6.55
C PRO A 168 -0.57 2.31 -6.71
N THR A 169 0.43 2.79 -7.44
CA THR A 169 0.68 4.20 -7.74
C THR A 169 1.37 4.30 -9.09
N ALA A 170 1.15 5.40 -9.82
CA ALA A 170 1.75 5.60 -11.14
C ALA A 170 3.28 5.42 -11.09
N GLY A 171 3.80 4.56 -11.97
CA GLY A 171 5.23 4.27 -12.07
C GLY A 171 5.75 3.14 -11.17
N VAL A 172 4.97 2.65 -10.20
CA VAL A 172 5.38 1.54 -9.32
C VAL A 172 4.63 0.27 -9.69
N ARG A 173 5.35 -0.83 -9.94
CA ARG A 173 4.77 -2.14 -10.29
C ARG A 173 5.05 -3.15 -9.20
N TRP A 174 4.02 -3.87 -8.78
CA TRP A 174 4.12 -5.00 -7.87
C TRP A 174 3.84 -6.29 -8.62
N ASP A 175 4.81 -7.19 -8.62
CA ASP A 175 4.64 -8.55 -9.10
C ASP A 175 3.85 -9.40 -8.09
N GLY A 176 3.60 -10.66 -8.45
CA GLY A 176 2.86 -11.57 -7.59
C GLY A 176 3.47 -11.75 -6.19
N ALA A 177 4.80 -11.73 -6.08
CA ALA A 177 5.49 -11.85 -4.80
C ALA A 177 5.25 -10.62 -3.92
N LYS A 178 5.43 -9.40 -4.47
CA LYS A 178 5.20 -8.16 -3.73
C LYS A 178 3.74 -7.94 -3.35
N ILE A 179 2.80 -8.35 -4.20
CA ILE A 179 1.37 -8.34 -3.85
C ILE A 179 1.14 -9.23 -2.62
N VAL A 180 1.68 -10.45 -2.61
CA VAL A 180 1.51 -11.39 -1.49
C VAL A 180 2.19 -10.89 -0.23
N GLU A 181 3.40 -10.35 -0.31
CA GLU A 181 4.12 -9.76 0.83
C GLU A 181 3.27 -8.66 1.51
N TYR A 182 2.70 -7.76 0.71
CA TYR A 182 1.78 -6.73 1.23
C TYR A 182 0.52 -7.36 1.86
N LEU A 183 -0.14 -8.30 1.18
CA LEU A 183 -1.36 -8.93 1.71
C LEU A 183 -1.07 -9.70 3.00
N GLN A 184 0.03 -10.46 3.04
CA GLN A 184 0.49 -11.19 4.22
C GLN A 184 0.76 -10.24 5.38
N GLY A 185 1.40 -9.10 5.13
CA GLY A 185 1.62 -8.07 6.14
C GLY A 185 0.32 -7.54 6.75
N THR A 186 -0.84 -7.70 6.08
CA THR A 186 -2.16 -7.29 6.60
C THR A 186 -2.84 -8.31 7.51
N MET A 187 -2.20 -9.45 7.80
CA MET A 187 -2.78 -10.55 8.55
C MET A 187 -1.75 -11.32 9.40
N TYR A 188 -2.24 -12.08 10.38
CA TYR A 188 -1.46 -12.98 11.23
C TYR A 188 -2.13 -14.35 11.41
#